data_AF-A0AAD6U4J6-F1
#
_entry.id   AF-A0AAD6U4J6-F1
#
_cell.length_a   1.000
_cell.length_b   1.000
_cell.length_c   1.000
_cell.angle_alpha   90.00
_cell.angle_beta   90.00
_cell.angle_gamma   90.00
#
_symmetry.space_group_name_H-M   'P 1'
#
loop_
_entity.id
_entity.type
_entity.pdbx_description
1 polymer ?
#
loop_
_entity_poly.entity_id
_entity_poly.type
_entity_poly.pdbx_seq_one_letter_code
_entity_poly.pdbx_strand_id
1 'polypeptide(L)'
;MLSRFLRPQAWSHIRPVGDSLEPPTICTTDFCRNAALTKRQEYKATLFTLHRGVLPITIASMYCQHCRTTYHHNYKVRNAADPFAQREYYGGIPDHIMVSMHHVVERQLAVLWETQLVFSHTSAEAASKIYNAALRTSSTDSENMLRPTTVWDSFFLHALLREATKFKSNLSVPHKGSNTDRMNDALKARNYRMAGTGQDHWAHACQGCMRIVNNGSSRITGCVTDGVTVGHACCGVHDCKIPLENQRAWFCPSHGDLRLICAVTGCDHRSEAGWRTCSDPSHRVFEVERRAKGKALFQLRARLARKSGQAEPAPPASDIDYLDEADEDEEISDTALHPPTKIRGRLSRRWTHNEQLMVRCCGIIISRATFFGSEAITSVKDFIHVTFPVHYPGSLPSYIFYDNNCHLLRHLNVSTSPLDARLTVVGFPVDAFHAYRKHKESDDFCVMNCSPASFPEIIDGDSWIFNSSAAEQANVWFGKFHPIVKEMPVLRYNFFLDEMIGLRNDWMVEKLQAAGQKPHFVPLDDLEIRESSIL
;
A
#
# COMPACT_ATOMS: atom_id res chain seq x y z
N MET A 1 12.98 20.39 26.79
CA MET A 1 12.13 21.06 27.79
C MET A 1 10.68 20.79 27.46
N LEU A 2 9.94 20.33 28.47
CA LEU A 2 8.50 20.06 28.57
C LEU A 2 7.56 20.77 27.59
N SER A 3 6.67 20.01 26.95
CA SER A 3 5.22 20.29 26.98
C SER A 3 4.47 18.96 26.80
N ARG A 4 4.00 18.35 27.90
CA ARG A 4 2.60 18.46 28.34
C ARG A 4 1.63 18.28 27.19
N PHE A 5 1.43 17.03 26.78
CA PHE A 5 0.16 16.60 26.22
C PHE A 5 -0.94 16.97 27.22
N LEU A 6 -1.76 17.94 26.84
CA LEU A 6 -3.02 18.23 27.49
C LEU A 6 -3.82 16.93 27.51
N ARG A 7 -4.05 16.40 28.71
CA ARG A 7 -4.98 15.29 28.94
C ARG A 7 -6.35 15.70 28.39
N PRO A 8 -6.92 14.97 27.41
CA PRO A 8 -8.36 15.01 27.23
C PRO A 8 -9.00 14.52 28.54
N GLN A 9 -10.13 15.12 28.91
CA GLN A 9 -10.85 14.80 30.14
C GLN A 9 -11.02 13.28 30.34
N ALA A 10 -10.76 12.87 31.58
CA ALA A 10 -10.49 11.51 32.01
C ALA A 10 -11.52 10.47 31.52
N TRP A 11 -11.03 9.53 30.72
CA TRP A 11 -11.59 8.18 30.67
C TRP A 11 -10.87 7.36 31.73
N SER A 12 -11.59 7.01 32.80
CA SER A 12 -11.14 5.98 33.73
C SER A 12 -10.93 4.69 32.96
N HIS A 13 -9.73 4.10 33.08
CA HIS A 13 -9.39 2.77 32.60
C HIS A 13 -10.58 1.81 32.77
N ILE A 14 -11.24 1.43 31.67
CA ILE A 14 -12.19 0.32 31.67
C ILE A 14 -11.33 -0.94 31.72
N ARG A 15 -10.87 -1.28 32.93
CA ARG A 15 -10.35 -2.62 33.19
C ARG A 15 -11.50 -3.60 32.97
N PRO A 16 -11.26 -4.78 32.40
CA PRO A 16 -12.25 -5.85 32.43
C PRO A 16 -12.65 -6.10 33.88
N VAL A 17 -13.91 -5.80 34.22
CA VAL A 17 -14.50 -6.20 35.51
C VAL A 17 -14.98 -7.63 35.29
N GLY A 18 -14.09 -8.60 35.49
CA GLY A 18 -14.33 -9.98 35.07
C GLY A 18 -14.28 -10.17 33.55
N ASP A 19 -14.79 -11.31 33.06
CA ASP A 19 -14.75 -11.72 31.65
C ASP A 19 -15.73 -10.92 30.74
N SER A 20 -15.96 -9.62 31.00
CA SER A 20 -16.94 -8.82 30.24
C SER A 20 -16.46 -7.44 29.78
N LEU A 21 -16.87 -7.06 28.56
CA LEU A 21 -16.64 -5.75 27.96
C LEU A 21 -17.94 -4.94 27.92
N GLU A 22 -17.94 -3.81 28.62
CA GLU A 22 -19.12 -2.99 28.87
C GLU A 22 -19.17 -1.76 27.95
N PRO A 23 -20.36 -1.33 27.50
CA PRO A 23 -20.58 -0.04 26.88
C PRO A 23 -20.65 1.07 27.95
N PRO A 24 -20.69 2.36 27.55
CA PRO A 24 -21.09 3.44 28.45
C PRO A 24 -22.42 3.13 29.15
N THR A 25 -22.61 3.59 30.39
CA THR A 25 -23.86 3.38 31.16
C THR A 25 -24.85 4.54 31.03
N ILE A 26 -24.38 5.69 30.56
CA ILE A 26 -25.15 6.92 30.34
C ILE A 26 -25.09 7.32 28.87
N CYS A 27 -26.16 7.97 28.39
CA CYS A 27 -26.23 8.48 27.03
C CYS A 27 -25.32 9.70 26.84
N THR A 28 -24.32 9.58 25.96
CA THR A 28 -23.39 10.67 25.59
C THR A 28 -23.94 11.64 24.55
N THR A 29 -25.25 11.62 24.28
CA THR A 29 -25.87 12.53 23.31
C THR A 29 -26.37 13.77 24.04
N ASP A 30 -25.95 14.97 23.61
CA ASP A 30 -26.16 16.22 24.36
C ASP A 30 -27.61 16.47 24.80
N PHE A 31 -28.57 16.26 23.91
CA PHE A 31 -30.00 16.48 24.18
C PHE A 31 -30.64 15.40 25.08
N CYS A 32 -29.93 14.31 25.39
CA CYS A 32 -30.40 13.27 26.31
C CYS A 32 -30.01 13.52 27.77
N ARG A 33 -29.27 14.59 28.10
CA ARG A 33 -28.89 14.98 29.47
C ARG A 33 -28.38 13.80 30.33
N ASN A 34 -27.50 12.97 29.76
CA ASN A 34 -26.96 11.77 30.42
C ASN A 34 -28.02 10.76 30.89
N ALA A 35 -29.14 10.64 30.18
CA ALA A 35 -30.17 9.64 30.46
C ALA A 35 -29.56 8.23 30.59
N ALA A 36 -30.01 7.49 31.61
CA ALA A 36 -29.58 6.12 31.83
C ALA A 36 -29.89 5.24 30.62
N LEU A 37 -28.92 4.42 30.22
CA LEU A 37 -29.15 3.46 29.16
C LEU A 37 -29.92 2.25 29.70
N THR A 38 -30.75 1.65 28.85
CA THR A 38 -31.67 0.57 29.20
C THR A 38 -31.48 -0.62 28.26
N LYS A 39 -32.28 -1.69 28.42
CA LYS A 39 -32.30 -2.87 27.52
C LYS A 39 -30.90 -3.44 27.27
N ARG A 40 -30.22 -3.81 28.36
CA ARG A 40 -28.93 -4.50 28.31
C ARG A 40 -29.09 -5.80 27.52
N GLN A 41 -28.24 -6.00 26.52
CA GLN A 41 -28.14 -7.22 25.73
C GLN A 41 -26.71 -7.72 25.78
N GLU A 42 -26.54 -9.02 26.00
CA GLU A 42 -25.24 -9.66 26.16
C GLU A 42 -25.00 -10.69 25.06
N TYR A 43 -23.75 -10.78 24.61
CA TYR A 43 -23.31 -11.67 23.54
C TYR A 43 -22.05 -12.38 23.97
N LYS A 44 -21.96 -13.68 23.71
CA LYS A 44 -20.69 -14.41 23.83
C LYS A 44 -19.74 -13.99 22.72
N ALA A 45 -18.47 -13.84 23.06
CA ALA A 45 -17.41 -13.48 22.14
C ALA A 45 -16.07 -14.09 22.57
N THR A 46 -15.12 -14.03 21.66
CA THR A 46 -13.74 -14.49 21.88
C THR A 46 -12.81 -13.28 21.88
N LEU A 47 -12.02 -13.14 22.94
CA LEU A 47 -10.97 -12.15 23.05
C LEU A 47 -9.62 -12.79 22.79
N PHE A 48 -8.92 -12.30 21.77
CA PHE A 48 -7.54 -12.66 21.48
C PHE A 48 -6.60 -11.67 22.17
N THR A 49 -5.78 -12.19 23.09
CA THR A 49 -4.80 -11.40 23.84
C THR A 49 -3.38 -11.83 23.52
N LEU A 50 -2.43 -10.92 23.72
CA LEU A 50 -1.01 -11.21 23.54
C LEU A 50 -0.46 -12.14 24.63
N HIS A 51 -0.85 -11.92 25.89
CA HIS A 51 -0.24 -12.59 27.04
C HIS A 51 -1.05 -13.76 27.63
N ARG A 52 -2.38 -13.70 27.54
CA ARG A 52 -3.27 -14.70 28.15
C ARG A 52 -3.81 -15.71 27.14
N GLY A 53 -3.43 -15.57 25.87
CA GLY A 53 -3.96 -16.36 24.78
C GLY A 53 -5.42 -16.01 24.48
N VAL A 54 -6.22 -17.04 24.22
CA VAL A 54 -7.63 -16.92 23.84
C VAL A 54 -8.51 -16.97 25.09
N LEU A 55 -9.37 -15.97 25.27
CA LEU A 55 -10.29 -15.87 26.39
C LEU A 55 -11.74 -15.82 25.92
N PRO A 56 -12.65 -16.67 26.46
CA PRO A 56 -14.07 -16.45 26.29
C PRO A 56 -14.49 -15.23 27.10
N ILE A 57 -15.27 -14.33 26.48
CA ILE A 57 -15.79 -13.13 27.13
C ILE A 57 -17.26 -12.90 26.78
N THR A 58 -17.92 -12.05 27.57
CA THR A 58 -19.26 -11.54 27.30
C THR A 58 -19.17 -10.06 26.91
N ILE A 59 -19.75 -9.66 25.79
CA ILE A 59 -19.85 -8.25 25.39
C ILE A 59 -21.28 -7.78 25.63
N ALA A 60 -21.42 -6.61 26.26
CA ALA A 60 -22.72 -5.98 26.47
C ALA A 60 -22.97 -4.85 25.46
N SER A 61 -24.25 -4.61 25.18
CA SER A 61 -24.75 -3.40 24.52
C SER A 61 -25.94 -2.85 25.30
N MET A 62 -26.13 -1.53 25.26
CA MET A 62 -27.23 -0.85 25.94
C MET A 62 -27.89 0.17 25.03
N TYR A 63 -29.15 0.47 25.28
CA TYR A 63 -30.00 1.27 24.39
C TYR A 63 -30.54 2.52 25.08
N CYS A 64 -30.38 3.67 24.43
CA CYS A 64 -31.04 4.91 24.82
C CYS A 64 -32.42 5.00 24.16
N GLN A 65 -33.48 5.02 24.97
CA GLN A 65 -34.85 5.14 24.45
C GLN A 65 -35.17 6.54 23.90
N HIS A 66 -34.40 7.56 24.30
CA HIS A 66 -34.66 8.95 23.94
C HIS A 66 -34.11 9.28 22.55
N CYS A 67 -32.80 9.05 22.31
CA CYS A 67 -32.18 9.31 21.01
C CYS A 67 -32.14 8.10 20.06
N ARG A 68 -32.65 6.94 20.51
CA ARG A 68 -32.69 5.67 19.77
C ARG A 68 -31.31 5.16 19.36
N THR A 69 -30.33 5.36 20.23
CA THR A 69 -28.94 4.95 20.01
C THR A 69 -28.63 3.68 20.80
N THR A 70 -28.07 2.68 20.13
CA THR A 70 -27.47 1.50 20.76
C THR A 70 -25.98 1.76 20.97
N TYR A 71 -25.52 1.61 22.20
CA TYR A 71 -24.15 1.77 22.62
C TYR A 71 -23.50 0.40 22.77
N HIS A 72 -22.38 0.20 22.09
CA HIS A 72 -21.47 -0.94 22.23
C HIS A 72 -20.18 -0.48 22.93
N HIS A 73 -19.26 -1.43 23.17
CA HIS A 73 -17.99 -1.15 23.85
C HIS A 73 -17.08 -0.16 23.09
N ASN A 74 -16.98 -0.25 21.75
CA ASN A 74 -16.12 0.67 20.98
C ASN A 74 -16.85 1.67 20.09
N TYR A 75 -18.14 1.48 19.84
CA TYR A 75 -18.91 2.31 18.94
C TYR A 75 -20.36 2.43 19.38
N LYS A 76 -21.06 3.41 18.83
CA LYS A 76 -22.51 3.58 18.97
C LYS A 76 -23.17 3.56 17.60
N VAL A 77 -24.46 3.23 17.58
CA VAL A 77 -25.28 3.16 16.36
C VAL A 77 -26.60 3.85 16.63
N ARG A 78 -26.85 4.97 15.97
CA ARG A 78 -28.13 5.66 16.04
C ARG A 78 -29.10 5.04 15.03
N ASN A 79 -30.35 4.80 15.45
CA ASN A 79 -31.40 4.22 14.60
C ASN A 79 -30.93 2.95 13.88
N ALA A 80 -30.45 1.93 14.61
CA ALA A 80 -29.83 0.72 14.02
C ALA A 80 -30.71 -0.09 13.03
N ALA A 81 -32.02 0.18 12.97
CA ALA A 81 -32.93 -0.38 11.98
C ALA A 81 -32.82 0.29 10.59
N ASP A 82 -32.31 1.53 10.53
CA ASP A 82 -32.12 2.28 9.30
C ASP A 82 -31.08 1.58 8.38
N PRO A 83 -31.37 1.37 7.09
CA PRO A 83 -30.42 0.83 6.12
C PRO A 83 -29.10 1.60 6.03
N PHE A 84 -29.13 2.92 6.28
CA PHE A 84 -27.98 3.82 6.21
C PHE A 84 -27.36 4.12 7.58
N ALA A 85 -27.80 3.43 8.64
CA ALA A 85 -27.23 3.58 9.97
C ALA A 85 -25.71 3.40 9.95
N GLN A 86 -25.00 4.18 10.76
CA GLN A 86 -23.54 4.16 10.85
C GLN A 86 -23.10 3.66 12.23
N ARG A 87 -21.96 2.97 12.28
CA ARG A 87 -21.17 2.73 13.49
C ARG A 87 -20.24 3.91 13.66
N GLU A 88 -20.51 4.71 14.67
CA GLU A 88 -19.64 5.79 15.08
C GLU A 88 -18.74 5.27 16.20
N TYR A 89 -17.48 5.04 15.90
CA TYR A 89 -16.48 4.67 16.89
C TYR A 89 -16.22 5.83 17.85
N TYR A 90 -16.01 5.51 19.12
CA TYR A 90 -15.60 6.52 20.09
C TYR A 90 -14.18 7.02 19.77
N GLY A 91 -13.87 8.25 20.20
CA GLY A 91 -12.57 8.86 19.93
C GLY A 91 -11.41 8.11 20.62
N GLY A 92 -10.24 8.14 19.99
CA GLY A 92 -9.05 7.41 20.44
C GLY A 92 -9.02 5.96 19.95
N ILE A 93 -8.07 5.19 20.49
CA ILE A 93 -7.89 3.77 20.15
C ILE A 93 -8.13 2.96 21.43
N PRO A 94 -9.17 2.11 21.48
CA PRO A 94 -9.49 1.32 22.67
C PRO A 94 -8.44 0.21 22.91
N ASP A 95 -8.28 -0.20 24.16
CA ASP A 95 -7.40 -1.31 24.54
C ASP A 95 -7.89 -2.66 24.00
N HIS A 96 -9.20 -2.80 23.81
CA HIS A 96 -9.84 -3.98 23.23
C HIS A 96 -10.69 -3.54 22.04
N ILE A 97 -10.34 -4.03 20.85
CA ILE A 97 -10.92 -3.64 19.57
C ILE A 97 -11.93 -4.71 19.15
N MET A 98 -13.18 -4.34 19.02
CA MET A 98 -14.28 -5.14 18.50
C MET A 98 -14.19 -5.19 16.97
N VAL A 99 -13.48 -6.20 16.47
CA VAL A 99 -13.23 -6.43 15.04
C VAL A 99 -14.47 -6.97 14.33
N SER A 100 -15.26 -7.77 15.05
CA SER A 100 -16.58 -8.23 14.62
C SER A 100 -17.51 -8.34 15.83
N MET A 101 -18.74 -8.83 15.65
CA MET A 101 -19.69 -8.97 16.75
C MET A 101 -19.23 -9.96 17.83
N HIS A 102 -18.47 -10.99 17.44
CA HIS A 102 -18.05 -12.09 18.32
C HIS A 102 -16.53 -12.22 18.47
N HIS A 103 -15.75 -11.32 17.88
CA HIS A 103 -14.29 -11.35 17.98
C HIS A 103 -13.76 -10.00 18.41
N VAL A 104 -12.96 -10.02 19.46
CA VAL A 104 -12.28 -8.87 20.04
C VAL A 104 -10.79 -9.15 20.06
N VAL A 105 -10.00 -8.12 19.76
CA VAL A 105 -8.55 -8.21 19.73
C VAL A 105 -7.97 -7.16 20.67
N GLU A 106 -7.05 -7.59 21.54
CA GLU A 106 -6.25 -6.67 22.34
C GLU A 106 -5.39 -5.79 21.43
N ARG A 107 -5.37 -4.48 21.68
CA ARG A 107 -4.63 -3.51 20.88
C ARG A 107 -3.15 -3.88 20.74
N GLN A 108 -2.51 -4.35 21.81
CA GLN A 108 -1.10 -4.76 21.77
C GLN A 108 -0.85 -5.93 20.83
N LEU A 109 -1.83 -6.84 20.70
CA LEU A 109 -1.75 -7.95 19.75
C LEU A 109 -1.88 -7.45 18.30
N ALA A 110 -2.76 -6.48 18.03
CA ALA A 110 -2.86 -5.85 16.72
C ALA A 110 -1.54 -5.14 16.34
N VAL A 111 -0.91 -4.43 17.28
CA VAL A 111 0.41 -3.79 17.09
C VAL A 111 1.51 -4.82 16.82
N LEU A 112 1.48 -5.98 17.51
CA LEU A 112 2.41 -7.08 17.21
C LEU A 112 2.25 -7.56 15.76
N TRP A 113 1.02 -7.76 15.29
CA TRP A 113 0.78 -8.17 13.90
C TRP A 113 1.23 -7.13 12.88
N GLU A 114 0.97 -5.83 13.12
CA GLU A 114 1.50 -4.73 12.30
C GLU A 114 3.04 -4.79 12.21
N THR A 115 3.70 -5.03 13.34
CA THR A 115 5.17 -5.13 13.42
C THR A 115 5.68 -6.36 12.64
N GLN A 116 5.02 -7.51 12.78
CA GLN A 116 5.36 -8.74 12.03
C GLN A 116 5.12 -8.56 10.52
N LEU A 117 4.06 -7.86 10.12
CA LEU A 117 3.78 -7.53 8.73
C LEU A 117 4.90 -6.66 8.15
N VAL A 118 5.28 -5.58 8.84
CA VAL A 118 6.32 -4.64 8.34
C VAL A 118 7.72 -5.23 8.29
N PHE A 119 8.18 -5.89 9.36
CA PHE A 119 9.59 -6.26 9.50
C PHE A 119 9.90 -7.71 9.17
N SER A 120 8.89 -8.58 9.24
CA SER A 120 9.06 -10.01 8.95
C SER A 120 8.22 -10.47 7.77
N HIS A 121 7.52 -9.54 7.08
CA HIS A 121 6.67 -9.84 5.92
C HIS A 121 5.70 -10.99 6.21
N THR A 122 5.24 -11.09 7.45
CA THR A 122 4.40 -12.19 7.92
C THR A 122 2.99 -11.98 7.42
N SER A 123 2.49 -12.83 6.52
CA SER A 123 1.11 -12.75 6.05
C SER A 123 0.11 -12.93 7.20
N ALA A 124 -1.13 -12.45 7.04
CA ALA A 124 -2.19 -12.69 8.02
C ALA A 124 -2.43 -14.19 8.27
N GLU A 125 -2.20 -15.04 7.25
CA GLU A 125 -2.25 -16.50 7.41
C GLU A 125 -1.15 -16.99 8.34
N ALA A 126 0.10 -16.59 8.10
CA ALA A 126 1.22 -16.95 8.96
C ALA A 126 1.03 -16.41 10.39
N ALA A 127 0.62 -15.15 10.54
CA ALA A 127 0.34 -14.55 11.85
C ALA A 127 -0.74 -15.32 12.62
N SER A 128 -1.82 -15.73 11.95
CA SER A 128 -2.87 -16.53 12.58
C SER A 128 -2.36 -17.91 13.02
N LYS A 129 -1.53 -18.58 12.21
CA LYS A 129 -0.93 -19.87 12.55
C LYS A 129 0.05 -19.76 13.73
N ILE A 130 0.92 -18.74 13.71
CA ILE A 130 1.86 -18.47 14.80
C ILE A 130 1.10 -18.27 16.10
N TYR A 131 0.07 -17.42 16.10
CA TYR A 131 -0.74 -17.16 17.28
C TYR A 131 -1.42 -18.44 17.80
N ASN A 132 -2.09 -19.18 16.91
CA ASN A 132 -2.81 -20.40 17.30
C ASN A 132 -1.88 -21.51 17.79
N ALA A 133 -0.64 -21.58 17.28
CA ALA A 133 0.34 -22.57 17.71
C ALA A 133 1.01 -22.19 19.03
N ALA A 134 1.31 -20.91 19.23
CA ALA A 134 2.11 -20.45 20.37
C ALA A 134 1.28 -20.02 21.59
N LEU A 135 0.08 -19.45 21.38
CA LEU A 135 -0.69 -18.75 22.43
C LEU A 135 -2.07 -19.36 22.69
N ARG A 136 -2.52 -20.33 21.88
CA ARG A 136 -3.80 -21.01 22.13
C ARG A 136 -3.63 -22.03 23.26
N THR A 137 -4.31 -21.79 24.38
CA THR A 137 -4.22 -22.58 25.61
C THR A 137 -5.07 -23.86 25.60
N SER A 138 -6.11 -23.96 24.76
CA SER A 138 -6.97 -25.14 24.64
C SER A 138 -7.09 -25.62 23.19
N SER A 139 -6.79 -26.89 22.96
CA SER A 139 -6.69 -27.52 21.63
C SER A 139 -8.03 -27.98 21.04
N THR A 140 -9.11 -27.99 21.83
CA THR A 140 -10.34 -28.75 21.51
C THR A 140 -11.46 -27.96 20.83
N ASP A 141 -11.49 -26.62 20.89
CA ASP A 141 -12.55 -25.82 20.26
C ASP A 141 -12.11 -25.15 18.95
N SER A 142 -12.67 -25.60 17.83
CA SER A 142 -12.43 -25.01 16.51
C SER A 142 -13.01 -23.60 16.34
N GLU A 143 -14.02 -23.23 17.14
CA GLU A 143 -14.64 -21.90 17.14
C GLU A 143 -13.71 -20.81 17.69
N ASN A 144 -12.75 -21.19 18.56
CA ASN A 144 -11.81 -20.26 19.20
C ASN A 144 -10.49 -20.08 18.44
N MET A 145 -10.43 -20.56 17.20
CA MET A 145 -9.24 -20.44 16.37
C MET A 145 -9.17 -19.07 15.71
N LEU A 146 -8.07 -18.35 15.89
CA LEU A 146 -7.83 -17.09 15.21
C LEU A 146 -7.76 -17.33 13.70
N ARG A 147 -8.57 -16.61 12.94
CA ARG A 147 -8.60 -16.71 11.47
C ARG A 147 -7.78 -15.59 10.83
N PRO A 148 -7.22 -15.81 9.62
CA PRO A 148 -6.52 -14.76 8.88
C PRO A 148 -7.40 -13.52 8.62
N THR A 149 -8.71 -13.72 8.44
CA THR A 149 -9.68 -12.62 8.27
C THR A 149 -9.74 -11.72 9.50
N THR A 150 -9.68 -12.29 10.70
CA THR A 150 -9.67 -11.51 11.95
C THR A 150 -8.39 -10.68 12.06
N VAL A 151 -7.24 -11.23 11.67
CA VAL A 151 -5.98 -10.47 11.63
C VAL A 151 -6.08 -9.31 10.65
N TRP A 152 -6.57 -9.54 9.43
CA TRP A 152 -6.77 -8.48 8.44
C TRP A 152 -7.74 -7.40 8.91
N ASP A 153 -8.91 -7.80 9.40
CA ASP A 153 -9.93 -6.86 9.86
C ASP A 153 -9.41 -6.05 11.07
N SER A 154 -8.59 -6.65 11.94
CA SER A 154 -7.92 -5.95 13.04
C SER A 154 -6.91 -4.93 12.53
N PHE A 155 -6.08 -5.32 11.57
CA PHE A 155 -5.09 -4.43 10.95
C PHE A 155 -5.76 -3.21 10.32
N PHE A 156 -6.75 -3.40 9.45
CA PHE A 156 -7.44 -2.29 8.78
C PHE A 156 -8.18 -1.40 9.78
N LEU A 157 -8.89 -1.98 10.74
CA LEU A 157 -9.64 -1.20 11.73
C LEU A 157 -8.70 -0.43 12.65
N HIS A 158 -7.62 -1.04 13.13
CA HIS A 158 -6.65 -0.37 14.00
C HIS A 158 -5.96 0.79 13.28
N ALA A 159 -5.54 0.60 12.03
CA ALA A 159 -4.97 1.67 11.20
C ALA A 159 -5.96 2.83 10.98
N LEU A 160 -7.24 2.55 10.67
CA LEU A 160 -8.26 3.59 10.53
C LEU A 160 -8.55 4.33 11.84
N LEU A 161 -8.53 3.64 12.99
CA LEU A 161 -8.69 4.27 14.31
C LEU A 161 -7.48 5.17 14.65
N ARG A 162 -6.26 4.74 14.29
CA ARG A 162 -5.03 5.56 14.41
C ARG A 162 -5.15 6.83 13.59
N GLU A 163 -5.59 6.71 12.33
CA GLU A 163 -5.79 7.87 11.45
C GLU A 163 -6.86 8.82 12.01
N ALA A 164 -8.04 8.31 12.38
CA ALA A 164 -9.11 9.13 12.94
C ALA A 164 -8.63 9.90 14.18
N THR A 165 -7.90 9.23 15.07
CA THR A 165 -7.29 9.84 16.26
C THR A 165 -6.29 10.94 15.90
N LYS A 166 -5.43 10.72 14.90
CA LYS A 166 -4.47 11.71 14.39
C LYS A 166 -5.17 12.99 13.93
N PHE A 167 -6.28 12.85 13.20
CA PHE A 167 -7.08 13.98 12.73
C PHE A 167 -8.09 14.51 13.75
N LYS A 168 -8.03 14.06 15.01
CA LYS A 168 -8.98 14.44 16.09
C LYS A 168 -10.44 14.27 15.66
N SER A 169 -10.71 13.20 14.93
CA SER A 169 -12.00 12.83 14.39
C SER A 169 -12.42 11.45 14.90
N ASN A 170 -13.67 11.06 14.64
CA ASN A 170 -14.17 9.72 14.93
C ASN A 170 -14.32 8.93 13.63
N LEU A 171 -13.98 7.63 13.68
CA LEU A 171 -14.23 6.73 12.56
C LEU A 171 -15.74 6.44 12.47
N SER A 172 -16.31 6.62 11.28
CA SER A 172 -17.69 6.25 10.96
C SER A 172 -17.71 5.29 9.78
N VAL A 173 -18.44 4.18 9.92
CA VAL A 173 -18.59 3.15 8.87
C VAL A 173 -20.01 2.59 8.85
N PRO A 174 -20.51 2.05 7.72
CA PRO A 174 -21.84 1.48 7.66
C PRO A 174 -22.11 0.42 8.74
N HIS A 175 -23.28 0.49 9.38
CA HIS A 175 -23.69 -0.49 10.39
C HIS A 175 -24.13 -1.82 9.76
N LYS A 176 -24.88 -1.73 8.65
CA LYS A 176 -25.32 -2.87 7.85
C LYS A 176 -24.22 -3.33 6.89
N GLY A 177 -24.39 -4.54 6.33
CA GLY A 177 -23.45 -5.13 5.38
C GLY A 177 -22.40 -6.05 6.00
N SER A 178 -21.62 -6.68 5.12
CA SER A 178 -20.57 -7.65 5.48
C SER A 178 -19.46 -6.99 6.31
N ASN A 179 -18.76 -7.77 7.14
CA ASN A 179 -17.57 -7.25 7.84
C ASN A 179 -16.48 -6.83 6.85
N THR A 180 -16.36 -7.60 5.76
CA THR A 180 -15.36 -7.44 4.71
C THR A 180 -15.48 -6.09 4.00
N ASP A 181 -16.70 -5.65 3.70
CA ASP A 181 -16.93 -4.44 2.90
C ASP A 181 -17.16 -3.19 3.74
N ARG A 182 -17.46 -3.36 5.04
CA ARG A 182 -17.82 -2.25 5.94
C ARG A 182 -16.81 -1.11 5.95
N MET A 183 -15.53 -1.42 5.81
CA MET A 183 -14.47 -0.42 5.86
C MET A 183 -14.15 0.20 4.50
N ASN A 184 -14.75 -0.27 3.40
CA ASN A 184 -14.29 0.07 2.05
C ASN A 184 -14.26 1.58 1.78
N ASP A 185 -15.32 2.31 2.16
CA ASP A 185 -15.37 3.77 1.94
C ASP A 185 -14.31 4.52 2.76
N ALA A 186 -14.07 4.08 4.00
CA ALA A 186 -13.05 4.66 4.86
C ALA A 186 -11.64 4.37 4.33
N LEU A 187 -11.36 3.14 3.89
CA LEU A 187 -10.10 2.76 3.24
C LEU A 187 -9.90 3.58 1.96
N LYS A 188 -10.96 3.79 1.17
CA LYS A 188 -10.90 4.54 -0.09
C LYS A 188 -10.58 6.01 0.16
N ALA A 189 -11.25 6.61 1.14
CA ALA A 189 -10.99 7.99 1.56
C ALA A 189 -9.53 8.17 2.04
N ARG A 190 -9.00 7.21 2.80
CA ARG A 190 -7.60 7.20 3.24
C ARG A 190 -6.63 7.08 2.07
N ASN A 191 -6.87 6.17 1.13
CA ASN A 191 -6.02 6.02 -0.05
C ASN A 191 -5.96 7.31 -0.89
N TYR A 192 -7.09 8.02 -1.06
CA TYR A 192 -7.08 9.31 -1.75
C TYR A 192 -6.26 10.36 -1.02
N ARG A 193 -6.35 10.43 0.31
CA ARG A 193 -5.52 11.37 1.11
C ARG A 193 -4.04 11.05 0.99
N MET A 194 -3.69 9.78 0.88
CA MET A 194 -2.30 9.31 0.88
C MET A 194 -1.54 9.67 -0.41
N ALA A 195 -2.24 9.85 -1.53
CA ALA A 195 -1.64 10.20 -2.81
C ALA A 195 -0.91 11.56 -2.75
N GLY A 196 0.29 11.62 -3.34
CA GLY A 196 1.12 12.82 -3.35
C GLY A 196 1.72 13.12 -1.98
N THR A 197 1.14 14.08 -1.25
CA THR A 197 1.70 14.64 0.00
C THR A 197 1.17 13.97 1.26
N GLY A 198 0.37 12.90 1.13
CA GLY A 198 -0.37 12.33 2.25
C GLY A 198 0.42 11.48 3.23
N GLN A 199 1.62 11.03 2.85
CA GLN A 199 2.50 10.28 3.74
C GLN A 199 2.87 11.12 4.96
N ASP A 200 2.80 10.52 6.14
CA ASP A 200 3.07 11.18 7.42
C ASP A 200 4.44 11.87 7.46
N HIS A 201 5.41 11.29 6.75
CA HIS A 201 6.77 11.79 6.66
C HIS A 201 7.08 12.52 5.34
N TRP A 202 6.07 12.98 4.60
CA TRP A 202 6.27 13.67 3.32
C TRP A 202 7.20 14.90 3.45
N ALA A 203 6.96 15.73 4.47
CA ALA A 203 7.76 16.92 4.79
C ALA A 203 9.02 16.62 5.63
N HIS A 204 9.48 15.37 5.67
CA HIS A 204 10.66 14.98 6.45
C HIS A 204 11.93 15.68 5.95
N ALA A 205 12.71 16.17 6.91
CA ALA A 205 14.08 16.61 6.71
C ALA A 205 14.99 16.11 7.85
N CYS A 206 16.23 15.81 7.52
CA CYS A 206 17.27 15.44 8.47
C CYS A 206 18.64 15.67 7.84
N GLN A 207 19.69 15.55 8.64
CA GLN A 207 21.07 15.72 8.15
C GLN A 207 21.47 14.69 7.08
N GLY A 208 20.76 13.57 6.94
CA GLY A 208 21.03 12.57 5.90
C GLY A 208 20.37 12.86 4.54
N CYS A 209 19.40 13.77 4.46
CA CYS A 209 18.72 14.14 3.20
C CYS A 209 18.75 15.63 2.90
N MET A 210 19.38 16.42 3.77
CA MET A 210 19.50 17.86 3.68
C MET A 210 20.89 18.30 4.19
N ARG A 211 21.52 19.21 3.46
CA ARG A 211 22.71 19.94 3.93
C ARG A 211 22.48 21.44 3.86
N ILE A 212 23.14 22.14 4.77
CA ILE A 212 23.24 23.59 4.76
C ILE A 212 24.62 23.91 4.20
N VAL A 213 24.66 24.67 3.10
CA VAL A 213 25.86 25.08 2.38
C VAL A 213 26.01 26.59 2.46
N ASN A 214 27.08 27.14 1.88
CA ASN A 214 27.35 28.58 1.82
C ASN A 214 27.30 29.26 3.20
N ASN A 215 28.01 28.69 4.18
CA ASN A 215 28.10 29.21 5.55
C ASN A 215 26.76 29.45 6.26
N GLY A 216 25.71 28.69 5.92
CA GLY A 216 24.40 28.85 6.55
C GLY A 216 23.32 29.48 5.66
N SER A 217 23.69 29.97 4.48
CA SER A 217 22.79 30.79 3.65
C SER A 217 21.96 30.00 2.63
N SER A 218 22.25 28.72 2.40
CA SER A 218 21.50 27.93 1.41
C SER A 218 21.32 26.49 1.87
N ARG A 219 20.20 25.89 1.46
CA ARG A 219 19.83 24.51 1.77
C ARG A 219 19.82 23.68 0.48
N ILE A 220 20.57 22.59 0.47
CA ILE A 220 20.48 21.57 -0.58
C ILE A 220 19.78 20.32 -0.04
N THR A 221 18.90 19.72 -0.84
CA THR A 221 18.18 18.50 -0.48
C THR A 221 18.17 17.50 -1.63
N GLY A 222 18.22 16.21 -1.31
CA GLY A 222 18.18 15.13 -2.28
C GLY A 222 16.99 14.18 -2.08
N CYS A 223 16.39 13.77 -3.21
CA CYS A 223 15.45 12.66 -3.28
C CYS A 223 15.87 11.68 -4.37
N VAL A 224 15.45 10.43 -4.25
CA VAL A 224 15.70 9.36 -5.22
C VAL A 224 14.35 8.77 -5.60
N THR A 225 14.14 8.50 -6.89
CA THR A 225 13.00 7.71 -7.35
C THR A 225 13.45 6.47 -8.11
N ASP A 226 12.79 5.35 -7.84
CA ASP A 226 13.05 4.06 -8.47
C ASP A 226 11.80 3.18 -8.37
N GLY A 227 11.70 2.24 -9.32
CA GLY A 227 10.60 1.29 -9.45
C GLY A 227 10.90 -0.07 -8.83
N VAL A 228 9.87 -0.74 -8.29
CA VAL A 228 9.95 -2.12 -7.84
C VAL A 228 8.79 -2.94 -8.37
N THR A 229 9.07 -4.15 -8.85
CA THR A 229 8.08 -5.09 -9.42
C THR A 229 7.19 -5.71 -8.34
N VAL A 230 6.41 -4.87 -7.67
CA VAL A 230 5.26 -5.25 -6.85
C VAL A 230 4.03 -4.78 -7.61
N GLY A 231 3.03 -5.64 -7.76
CA GLY A 231 1.87 -5.29 -8.57
C GLY A 231 0.63 -6.06 -8.20
N HIS A 232 -0.49 -5.61 -8.77
CA HIS A 232 -1.78 -6.27 -8.65
C HIS A 232 -2.40 -6.46 -10.04
N ALA A 233 -3.40 -7.34 -10.14
CA ALA A 233 -4.14 -7.53 -11.38
C ALA A 233 -4.80 -6.20 -11.82
N CYS A 234 -4.67 -5.86 -13.09
CA CYS A 234 -5.25 -4.66 -13.69
C CYS A 234 -5.95 -4.99 -15.02
N CYS A 235 -6.56 -3.98 -15.64
CA CYS A 235 -7.24 -4.17 -16.91
C CYS A 235 -6.27 -4.61 -18.02
N GLY A 236 -6.72 -5.50 -18.90
CA GLY A 236 -5.95 -5.97 -20.05
C GLY A 236 -5.53 -4.87 -21.04
N VAL A 237 -6.24 -3.74 -21.06
CA VAL A 237 -5.90 -2.56 -21.89
C VAL A 237 -4.71 -1.82 -21.30
N HIS A 238 -3.70 -1.54 -22.12
CA HIS A 238 -2.50 -0.83 -21.71
C HIS A 238 -2.83 0.52 -21.05
N ASP A 239 -2.17 0.83 -19.93
CA ASP A 239 -2.38 2.03 -19.12
C ASP A 239 -3.81 2.31 -18.60
N CYS A 240 -4.74 1.35 -18.70
CA CYS A 240 -6.06 1.50 -18.13
C CYS A 240 -6.02 1.45 -16.59
N LYS A 241 -6.31 2.59 -15.96
CA LYS A 241 -6.32 2.77 -14.49
C LYS A 241 -7.66 2.43 -13.82
N ILE A 242 -8.70 2.08 -14.59
CA ILE A 242 -10.01 1.73 -14.05
C ILE A 242 -9.89 0.37 -13.33
N PRO A 243 -10.24 0.30 -12.03
CA PRO A 243 -10.15 -0.95 -11.28
C PRO A 243 -11.02 -2.07 -11.87
N LEU A 244 -10.56 -3.30 -11.68
CA LEU A 244 -11.35 -4.50 -11.96
C LEU A 244 -12.50 -4.62 -10.95
N GLU A 245 -13.64 -5.16 -11.38
CA GLU A 245 -14.78 -5.43 -10.48
C GLU A 245 -14.43 -6.43 -9.38
N ASN A 246 -13.58 -7.40 -9.72
CA ASN A 246 -13.04 -8.39 -8.79
C ASN A 246 -11.69 -8.87 -9.30
N GLN A 247 -10.92 -9.52 -8.42
CA GLN A 247 -9.56 -9.96 -8.73
C GLN A 247 -9.47 -11.00 -9.86
N ARG A 248 -10.57 -11.70 -10.19
CA ARG A 248 -10.61 -12.69 -11.28
C ARG A 248 -10.98 -12.08 -12.63
N ALA A 249 -11.43 -10.83 -12.67
CA ALA A 249 -11.74 -10.15 -13.91
C ALA A 249 -10.45 -9.83 -14.71
N TRP A 250 -10.59 -9.74 -16.02
CA TRP A 250 -9.48 -9.44 -16.94
C TRP A 250 -9.55 -8.03 -17.50
N PHE A 251 -10.78 -7.56 -17.65
CA PHE A 251 -11.08 -6.22 -18.12
C PHE A 251 -11.93 -5.51 -17.06
N CYS A 252 -11.73 -4.20 -16.95
CA CYS A 252 -12.55 -3.35 -16.12
C CYS A 252 -13.96 -3.19 -16.73
N PRO A 253 -14.93 -2.62 -15.99
CA PRO A 253 -16.29 -2.42 -16.48
C PRO A 253 -16.39 -1.72 -17.85
N SER A 254 -15.51 -0.74 -18.12
CA SER A 254 -15.52 0.01 -19.39
C SER A 254 -14.94 -0.77 -20.57
N HIS A 255 -14.20 -1.85 -20.31
CA HIS A 255 -13.57 -2.69 -21.32
C HIS A 255 -14.13 -4.12 -21.29
N GLY A 256 -15.28 -4.34 -20.65
CA GLY A 256 -15.88 -5.67 -20.46
C GLY A 256 -16.13 -6.41 -21.78
N ASP A 257 -16.46 -5.67 -22.84
CA ASP A 257 -16.72 -6.21 -24.17
C ASP A 257 -15.50 -6.92 -24.79
N LEU A 258 -14.28 -6.50 -24.43
CA LEU A 258 -13.04 -7.12 -24.91
C LEU A 258 -12.87 -8.57 -24.43
N ARG A 259 -13.60 -8.99 -23.40
CA ARG A 259 -13.67 -10.39 -22.97
C ARG A 259 -14.24 -11.32 -24.06
N LEU A 260 -15.07 -10.76 -24.94
CA LEU A 260 -15.70 -11.50 -26.04
C LEU A 260 -14.86 -11.47 -27.32
N ILE A 261 -13.69 -10.82 -27.30
CA ILE A 261 -12.76 -10.74 -28.43
C ILE A 261 -11.65 -11.78 -28.24
N CYS A 262 -11.14 -12.30 -29.36
CA CYS A 262 -10.05 -13.26 -29.37
C CYS A 262 -8.80 -12.71 -28.66
N ALA A 263 -8.23 -13.52 -27.76
CA ALA A 263 -7.02 -13.18 -26.99
C ALA A 263 -5.72 -13.06 -27.80
N VAL A 264 -5.75 -13.34 -29.11
CA VAL A 264 -4.61 -13.20 -30.03
C VAL A 264 -4.51 -11.75 -30.48
N THR A 265 -3.32 -11.17 -30.36
CA THR A 265 -3.03 -9.78 -30.71
C THR A 265 -3.35 -9.54 -32.19
N GLY A 266 -4.16 -8.51 -32.47
CA GLY A 266 -4.57 -8.14 -33.83
C GLY A 266 -5.73 -8.96 -34.40
N CYS A 267 -6.38 -9.82 -33.61
CA CYS A 267 -7.58 -10.55 -34.02
C CYS A 267 -8.84 -9.92 -33.40
N ASP A 268 -9.73 -9.40 -34.26
CA ASP A 268 -11.00 -8.79 -33.83
C ASP A 268 -12.19 -9.77 -33.84
N HIS A 269 -11.95 -11.04 -34.17
CA HIS A 269 -12.99 -12.08 -34.15
C HIS A 269 -13.43 -12.39 -32.72
N ARG A 270 -14.71 -12.80 -32.58
CA ARG A 270 -15.26 -13.17 -31.28
C ARG A 270 -14.65 -14.47 -30.74
N SER A 271 -14.42 -14.50 -29.42
CA SER A 271 -14.11 -15.74 -28.70
C SER A 271 -15.33 -16.65 -28.65
N GLU A 272 -15.12 -17.98 -28.69
CA GLU A 272 -16.23 -18.93 -28.53
C GLU A 272 -16.39 -19.37 -27.07
N ALA A 273 -17.57 -19.86 -26.72
CA ALA A 273 -17.87 -20.35 -25.38
C ALA A 273 -16.85 -21.41 -24.92
N GLY A 274 -16.30 -21.23 -23.71
CA GLY A 274 -15.28 -22.11 -23.13
C GLY A 274 -13.84 -21.80 -23.55
N TRP A 275 -13.65 -20.90 -24.50
CA TRP A 275 -12.36 -20.50 -25.02
C TRP A 275 -12.10 -19.00 -24.90
N ARG A 276 -10.82 -18.63 -24.90
CA ARG A 276 -10.37 -17.22 -24.93
C ARG A 276 -10.02 -16.77 -26.35
N THR A 277 -9.91 -17.71 -27.28
CA THR A 277 -9.63 -17.46 -28.71
C THR A 277 -10.88 -17.65 -29.58
N CYS A 278 -10.85 -17.17 -30.82
CA CYS A 278 -11.87 -17.47 -31.84
C CYS A 278 -11.71 -18.90 -32.41
N SER A 279 -12.59 -19.28 -33.34
CA SER A 279 -12.59 -20.61 -33.97
C SER A 279 -11.42 -20.87 -34.93
N ASP A 280 -10.54 -19.90 -35.17
CA ASP A 280 -9.35 -20.09 -35.98
C ASP A 280 -8.49 -21.23 -35.40
N PRO A 281 -8.20 -22.28 -36.17
CA PRO A 281 -7.43 -23.43 -35.68
C PRO A 281 -6.07 -23.04 -35.10
N SER A 282 -5.39 -22.04 -35.67
CA SER A 282 -4.08 -21.59 -35.20
C SER A 282 -4.16 -20.89 -33.84
N HIS A 283 -5.22 -20.11 -33.60
CA HIS A 283 -5.48 -19.47 -32.30
C HIS A 283 -5.90 -20.49 -31.24
N ARG A 284 -6.68 -21.50 -31.64
CA ARG A 284 -7.05 -22.63 -30.76
C ARG A 284 -5.82 -23.40 -30.30
N VAL A 285 -4.92 -23.73 -31.22
CA VAL A 285 -3.65 -24.40 -30.90
C VAL A 285 -2.83 -23.55 -29.94
N PHE A 286 -2.70 -22.24 -30.21
CA PHE A 286 -2.04 -21.30 -29.30
C PHE A 286 -2.59 -21.36 -27.87
N GLU A 287 -3.93 -21.41 -27.72
CA GLU A 287 -4.56 -21.50 -26.40
C GLU A 287 -4.37 -22.86 -25.72
N VAL A 288 -4.51 -23.96 -26.46
CA VAL A 288 -4.28 -25.30 -25.93
C VAL A 288 -2.84 -25.44 -25.42
N GLU A 289 -1.86 -25.01 -26.22
CA GLU A 289 -0.45 -25.10 -25.85
C GLU A 289 -0.11 -24.28 -24.60
N ARG A 290 -0.61 -23.04 -24.51
CA ARG A 290 -0.39 -22.20 -23.33
C ARG A 290 -1.08 -22.75 -22.08
N ARG A 291 -2.33 -23.23 -22.18
CA ARG A 291 -3.02 -23.89 -21.06
C ARG A 291 -2.28 -25.16 -20.60
N ALA A 292 -1.71 -25.93 -21.54
CA ALA A 292 -0.93 -27.12 -21.22
C ALA A 292 0.38 -26.76 -20.49
N LYS A 293 1.10 -25.72 -20.93
CA LYS A 293 2.30 -25.21 -20.26
C LYS A 293 2.00 -24.78 -18.81
N GLY A 294 0.90 -24.06 -18.58
CA GLY A 294 0.47 -23.68 -17.22
C GLY A 294 0.18 -24.86 -16.30
N LYS A 295 -0.20 -26.02 -16.84
CA LYS A 295 -0.47 -27.26 -16.08
C LYS A 295 0.76 -28.16 -15.91
N ALA A 296 1.84 -27.92 -16.65
CA ALA A 296 2.99 -28.82 -16.71
C ALA A 296 3.68 -28.99 -15.34
N LEU A 297 3.88 -27.89 -14.59
CA LEU A 297 4.53 -27.95 -13.28
C LEU A 297 3.72 -28.79 -12.26
N PHE A 298 2.39 -28.61 -12.23
CA PHE A 298 1.51 -29.41 -11.38
C PHE A 298 1.57 -30.90 -11.76
N GLN A 299 1.52 -31.20 -13.06
CA GLN A 299 1.63 -32.56 -13.56
C GLN A 299 2.98 -33.20 -13.22
N LEU A 300 4.08 -32.45 -13.30
CA LEU A 300 5.42 -32.91 -12.92
C LEU A 300 5.52 -33.16 -11.41
N ARG A 301 4.98 -32.27 -10.56
CA ARG A 301 4.93 -32.47 -9.10
C ARG A 301 4.09 -33.68 -8.70
N ALA A 302 2.92 -33.88 -9.31
CA ALA A 302 2.09 -35.06 -9.08
C ALA A 302 2.77 -36.36 -9.57
N ARG A 303 3.54 -36.33 -10.66
CA ARG A 303 4.36 -37.47 -11.11
C ARG A 303 5.48 -37.80 -10.12
N LEU A 304 6.13 -36.78 -9.56
CA LEU A 304 7.18 -36.95 -8.55
C LEU A 304 6.59 -37.54 -7.26
N ALA A 305 5.49 -36.98 -6.74
CA ALA A 305 4.81 -37.47 -5.54
C ALA A 305 4.43 -38.95 -5.64
N ARG A 306 3.88 -39.38 -6.79
CA ARG A 306 3.57 -40.80 -7.09
C ARG A 306 4.80 -41.70 -7.06
N LYS A 307 5.94 -41.25 -7.58
CA LYS A 307 7.19 -42.02 -7.55
C LYS A 307 7.84 -42.04 -6.16
N SER A 308 7.64 -41.00 -5.36
CA SER A 308 8.25 -40.82 -4.04
C SER A 308 7.42 -41.38 -2.89
N GLY A 309 6.20 -41.90 -3.15
CA GLY A 309 5.28 -42.36 -2.10
C GLY A 309 4.75 -41.23 -1.21
N GLN A 310 4.83 -39.97 -1.67
CA GLN A 310 4.31 -38.81 -0.96
C GLN A 310 2.87 -38.54 -1.36
N ALA A 311 2.11 -37.89 -0.47
CA ALA A 311 0.76 -37.44 -0.78
C ALA A 311 0.79 -36.52 -2.01
N GLU A 312 -0.10 -36.78 -2.98
CA GLU A 312 -0.22 -35.92 -4.16
C GLU A 312 -0.58 -34.49 -3.73
N PRO A 313 0.05 -33.48 -4.34
CA PRO A 313 -0.36 -32.10 -4.08
C PRO A 313 -1.81 -31.93 -4.50
N ALA A 314 -2.63 -31.36 -3.60
CA ALA A 314 -4.01 -31.04 -3.93
C ALA A 314 -4.06 -30.16 -5.19
N PRO A 315 -5.00 -30.40 -6.12
CA PRO A 315 -5.20 -29.49 -7.24
C PRO A 315 -5.44 -28.08 -6.71
N PRO A 316 -4.93 -27.03 -7.38
CA PRO A 316 -5.20 -25.67 -6.95
C PRO A 316 -6.72 -25.45 -6.88
N ALA A 317 -7.20 -24.86 -5.77
CA ALA A 317 -8.63 -24.69 -5.47
C ALA A 317 -9.39 -23.76 -6.44
N SER A 318 -8.69 -23.21 -7.44
CA SER A 318 -9.24 -22.49 -8.58
C SER A 318 -8.33 -22.71 -9.79
N ASP A 319 -8.84 -22.45 -11.00
CA ASP A 319 -8.06 -22.17 -12.21
C ASP A 319 -7.22 -20.88 -12.01
N ILE A 320 -6.37 -20.87 -10.98
CA ILE A 320 -5.33 -19.88 -10.82
C ILE A 320 -4.36 -20.21 -11.94
N ASP A 321 -4.44 -19.44 -13.01
CA ASP A 321 -3.40 -19.37 -14.03
C ASP A 321 -2.12 -18.96 -13.29
N TYR A 322 -1.38 -19.94 -12.75
CA TYR A 322 0.01 -19.82 -12.31
C TYR A 322 0.93 -19.64 -13.54
N LEU A 323 0.51 -18.78 -14.47
CA LEU A 323 1.36 -18.21 -15.49
C LEU A 323 2.00 -16.98 -14.85
N ASP A 324 2.94 -17.21 -13.92
CA ASP A 324 3.82 -16.14 -13.48
C ASP A 324 4.80 -15.81 -14.60
N GLU A 325 4.79 -14.52 -14.93
CA GLU A 325 5.96 -13.71 -15.29
C GLU A 325 6.79 -14.19 -16.47
N ALA A 326 6.28 -13.92 -17.67
CA ALA A 326 7.01 -13.41 -18.84
C ALA A 326 6.11 -13.46 -20.09
N ASP A 327 4.97 -12.76 -20.05
CA ASP A 327 4.53 -12.14 -21.30
C ASP A 327 5.25 -10.80 -21.32
N GLU A 328 6.54 -10.83 -21.70
CA GLU A 328 7.23 -9.64 -22.18
C GLU A 328 6.35 -9.10 -23.30
N ASP A 329 5.63 -8.02 -23.02
CA ASP A 329 5.18 -7.11 -24.05
C ASP A 329 6.49 -6.56 -24.64
N GLU A 330 7.12 -7.30 -25.56
CA GLU A 330 8.20 -6.76 -26.39
C GLU A 330 7.65 -5.44 -26.96
N GLU A 331 8.25 -4.33 -26.53
CA GLU A 331 7.98 -3.01 -27.08
C GLU A 331 8.05 -3.11 -28.61
N ILE A 332 7.10 -2.47 -29.27
CA ILE A 332 7.09 -2.35 -30.73
C ILE A 332 8.32 -1.52 -31.12
N SER A 333 9.46 -2.16 -31.38
CA SER A 333 10.54 -1.54 -32.12
C SER A 333 10.18 -1.64 -33.59
N ASP A 334 9.90 -0.50 -34.23
CA ASP A 334 9.52 -0.37 -35.65
C ASP A 334 10.66 -0.69 -36.63
N THR A 335 11.65 -1.48 -36.21
CA THR A 335 12.85 -1.76 -36.98
C THR A 335 13.27 -3.22 -36.84
N ALA A 336 12.64 -4.13 -37.59
CA ALA A 336 13.32 -5.31 -38.16
C ALA A 336 12.43 -6.08 -39.14
N LEU A 337 12.89 -6.17 -40.39
CA LEU A 337 12.47 -7.15 -41.38
C LEU A 337 12.93 -8.57 -40.94
N HIS A 338 12.08 -9.33 -40.25
CA HIS A 338 12.26 -10.76 -40.00
C HIS A 338 10.92 -11.52 -40.05
N PRO A 339 10.93 -12.84 -40.35
CA PRO A 339 9.84 -13.54 -41.04
C PRO A 339 8.55 -13.66 -40.20
N PRO A 340 7.37 -13.78 -40.83
CA PRO A 340 6.12 -13.92 -40.11
C PRO A 340 6.05 -15.30 -39.43
N THR A 341 5.24 -15.44 -38.37
CA THR A 341 4.59 -16.70 -37.86
C THR A 341 4.77 -17.09 -36.38
N LYS A 342 5.03 -16.18 -35.44
CA LYS A 342 4.71 -16.48 -34.02
C LYS A 342 3.44 -15.73 -33.61
N ILE A 343 2.34 -16.47 -33.49
CA ILE A 343 1.06 -15.94 -32.96
C ILE A 343 1.32 -15.40 -31.56
N ARG A 344 1.08 -14.10 -31.37
CA ARG A 344 1.19 -13.41 -30.08
C ARG A 344 -0.20 -13.25 -29.50
N GLY A 345 -0.33 -13.36 -28.19
CA GLY A 345 -1.61 -13.21 -27.51
C GLY A 345 -1.46 -13.35 -26.01
N ARG A 346 -2.50 -12.96 -25.27
CA ARG A 346 -2.47 -12.96 -23.80
C ARG A 346 -3.55 -13.85 -23.23
N LEU A 347 -3.12 -14.90 -22.53
CA LEU A 347 -4.00 -15.83 -21.84
C LEU A 347 -3.85 -15.75 -20.33
N SER A 348 -3.42 -14.61 -19.81
CA SER A 348 -3.38 -14.30 -18.38
C SER A 348 -3.91 -12.90 -18.12
N ARG A 349 -4.20 -12.59 -16.85
CA ARG A 349 -4.52 -11.22 -16.42
C ARG A 349 -3.31 -10.32 -16.64
N ARG A 350 -3.54 -9.05 -16.99
CA ARG A 350 -2.49 -8.02 -16.94
C ARG A 350 -2.21 -7.69 -15.48
N TRP A 351 -0.96 -7.38 -15.19
CA TRP A 351 -0.51 -6.88 -13.90
C TRP A 351 0.01 -5.46 -14.09
N THR A 352 -0.09 -4.65 -13.04
CA THR A 352 0.59 -3.36 -13.01
C THR A 352 2.10 -3.56 -13.19
N HIS A 353 2.76 -2.63 -13.87
CA HIS A 353 4.18 -2.71 -14.22
C HIS A 353 5.06 -2.68 -12.96
N ASN A 354 4.94 -1.61 -12.17
CA ASN A 354 5.71 -1.44 -10.94
C ASN A 354 5.00 -0.51 -9.95
N GLU A 355 5.47 -0.55 -8.72
CA GLU A 355 5.29 0.54 -7.76
C GLU A 355 6.51 1.45 -7.87
N GLN A 356 6.27 2.74 -8.10
CA GLN A 356 7.29 3.78 -8.12
C GLN A 356 7.35 4.43 -6.74
N LEU A 357 8.54 4.49 -6.14
CA LEU A 357 8.76 5.15 -4.86
C LEU A 357 9.49 6.48 -5.05
N MET A 358 9.16 7.45 -4.19
CA MET A 358 9.99 8.65 -3.98
C MET A 358 10.57 8.58 -2.56
N VAL A 359 11.89 8.60 -2.46
CA VAL A 359 12.62 8.31 -1.22
C VAL A 359 13.62 9.42 -0.94
N ARG A 360 13.59 10.00 0.26
CA ARG A 360 14.64 10.92 0.72
C ARG A 360 15.96 10.15 0.82
N CYS A 361 17.10 10.78 0.57
CA CYS A 361 18.41 10.10 0.63
C CYS A 361 18.75 9.48 2.01
N CYS A 362 18.00 9.82 3.07
CA CYS A 362 18.08 9.18 4.38
C CYS A 362 17.28 7.85 4.50
N GLY A 363 16.57 7.42 3.46
CA GLY A 363 15.79 6.19 3.40
C GLY A 363 14.29 6.34 3.75
N ILE A 364 13.81 7.54 4.05
CA ILE A 364 12.38 7.83 4.30
C ILE A 364 11.62 7.86 2.98
N ILE A 365 10.57 7.06 2.84
CA ILE A 365 9.72 7.02 1.64
C ILE A 365 8.63 8.08 1.80
N ILE A 366 8.59 9.06 0.89
CA ILE A 366 7.69 10.22 1.00
C ILE A 366 6.48 10.16 0.06
N SER A 367 6.54 9.33 -0.97
CA SER A 367 5.41 9.12 -1.87
C SER A 367 5.54 7.79 -2.61
N ARG A 368 4.41 7.30 -3.13
CA ARG A 368 4.29 6.07 -3.90
C ARG A 368 3.27 6.26 -5.02
N ALA A 369 3.52 5.66 -6.18
CA ALA A 369 2.55 5.58 -7.27
C ALA A 369 2.60 4.22 -7.97
N THR A 370 1.44 3.71 -8.38
CA THR A 370 1.33 2.50 -9.19
C THR A 370 1.43 2.85 -10.68
N PHE A 371 2.36 2.25 -11.40
CA PHE A 371 2.48 2.36 -12.86
C PHE A 371 1.90 1.12 -13.54
N PHE A 372 1.11 1.32 -14.60
CA PHE A 372 0.24 0.27 -15.16
C PHE A 372 0.85 -0.41 -16.39
N GLY A 373 1.10 0.35 -17.45
CA GLY A 373 1.60 -0.18 -18.72
C GLY A 373 3.11 -0.27 -18.79
N SER A 374 3.80 0.73 -18.28
CA SER A 374 5.26 0.88 -18.35
C SER A 374 5.76 1.90 -17.31
N GLU A 375 7.07 1.93 -17.09
CA GLU A 375 7.76 3.05 -16.44
C GLU A 375 8.04 4.19 -17.43
N ALA A 376 6.99 4.72 -18.05
CA ALA A 376 7.12 5.79 -19.02
C ALA A 376 7.68 7.07 -18.37
N ILE A 377 8.51 7.82 -19.11
CA ILE A 377 9.07 9.11 -18.68
C ILE A 377 7.97 10.10 -18.26
N THR A 378 6.83 10.09 -18.97
CA THR A 378 5.66 10.91 -18.63
C THR A 378 5.06 10.51 -17.28
N SER A 379 5.02 9.22 -16.96
CA SER A 379 4.51 8.72 -15.67
C SER A 379 5.42 9.15 -14.50
N VAL A 380 6.74 9.08 -14.68
CA VAL A 380 7.71 9.58 -13.69
C VAL A 380 7.58 11.08 -13.49
N LYS A 381 7.47 11.84 -14.59
CA LYS A 381 7.25 13.29 -14.54
C LYS A 381 5.97 13.66 -13.78
N ASP A 382 4.85 13.02 -14.10
CA ASP A 382 3.57 13.25 -13.42
C ASP A 382 3.66 12.87 -11.94
N PHE A 383 4.38 11.79 -11.61
CA PHE A 383 4.63 11.38 -10.23
C PHE A 383 5.44 12.42 -9.45
N ILE A 384 6.46 13.04 -10.06
CA ILE A 384 7.22 14.15 -9.46
C ILE A 384 6.28 15.33 -9.16
N HIS A 385 5.42 15.72 -10.10
CA HIS A 385 4.47 16.84 -9.90
C HIS A 385 3.45 16.56 -8.81
N VAL A 386 2.95 15.33 -8.71
CA VAL A 386 2.03 14.90 -7.65
C VAL A 386 2.73 14.87 -6.29
N THR A 387 4.00 14.49 -6.26
CA THR A 387 4.79 14.44 -5.02
C THR A 387 5.21 15.83 -4.54
N PHE A 388 5.49 16.76 -5.45
CA PHE A 388 5.94 18.13 -5.16
C PHE A 388 5.00 19.18 -5.80
N PRO A 389 3.79 19.34 -5.24
CA PRO A 389 2.74 20.10 -5.89
C PRO A 389 3.01 21.61 -5.93
N VAL A 390 2.31 22.30 -6.84
CA VAL A 390 2.48 23.75 -7.10
C VAL A 390 2.26 24.64 -5.87
N HIS A 391 1.38 24.24 -4.96
CA HIS A 391 1.05 25.00 -3.76
C HIS A 391 2.08 24.83 -2.63
N TYR A 392 3.04 23.91 -2.78
CA TYR A 392 4.20 23.77 -1.89
C TYR A 392 5.51 23.85 -2.70
N PRO A 393 5.84 25.00 -3.31
CA PRO A 393 7.02 25.13 -4.16
C PRO A 393 8.34 24.90 -3.42
N GLY A 394 8.40 25.14 -2.10
CA GLY A 394 9.56 24.86 -1.25
C GLY A 394 9.77 23.37 -0.92
N SER A 395 8.80 22.51 -1.26
CA SER A 395 8.93 21.05 -1.10
C SER A 395 9.81 20.39 -2.18
N LEU A 396 9.96 21.05 -3.33
CA LEU A 396 10.73 20.54 -4.46
C LEU A 396 12.22 20.46 -4.09
N PRO A 397 12.85 19.29 -4.21
CA PRO A 397 14.23 19.14 -3.80
C PRO A 397 15.19 19.78 -4.79
N SER A 398 16.39 20.15 -4.32
CA SER A 398 17.49 20.61 -5.19
C SER A 398 17.93 19.54 -6.19
N TYR A 399 17.91 18.26 -5.81
CA TYR A 399 18.31 17.14 -6.66
C TYR A 399 17.32 15.98 -6.60
N ILE A 400 17.00 15.40 -7.77
CA ILE A 400 16.24 14.15 -7.90
C ILE A 400 17.09 13.13 -8.64
N PHE A 401 17.49 12.07 -7.95
CA PHE A 401 18.21 10.94 -8.53
C PHE A 401 17.22 9.95 -9.17
N TYR A 402 17.54 9.51 -10.39
CA TYR A 402 16.77 8.52 -11.14
C TYR A 402 17.63 7.91 -12.25
N ASP A 403 17.56 6.60 -12.44
CA ASP A 403 18.41 5.86 -13.38
C ASP A 403 18.28 6.31 -14.83
N ASN A 404 17.10 6.80 -15.21
CA ASN A 404 16.76 7.24 -16.55
C ASN A 404 16.61 8.77 -16.65
N ASN A 405 17.35 9.52 -15.82
CA ASN A 405 17.29 10.98 -15.79
C ASN A 405 17.72 11.65 -17.09
N CYS A 406 18.60 11.03 -17.89
CA CYS A 406 18.99 11.59 -19.17
C CYS A 406 17.79 11.69 -20.15
N HIS A 407 16.91 10.68 -20.19
CA HIS A 407 15.70 10.73 -21.00
C HIS A 407 14.64 11.64 -20.39
N LEU A 408 14.49 11.65 -19.06
CA LEU A 408 13.59 12.57 -18.37
C LEU A 408 13.97 14.04 -18.63
N LEU A 409 15.26 14.38 -18.52
CA LEU A 409 15.74 15.74 -18.76
C LEU A 409 15.59 16.16 -20.22
N ARG A 410 15.88 15.27 -21.18
CA ARG A 410 15.59 15.53 -22.62
C ARG A 410 14.11 15.86 -22.83
N HIS A 411 13.21 15.09 -22.21
CA HIS A 411 11.76 15.31 -22.29
C HIS A 411 11.34 16.65 -21.65
N LEU A 412 11.94 17.02 -20.51
CA LEU A 412 11.68 18.30 -19.85
C LEU A 412 12.18 19.50 -20.65
N ASN A 413 13.36 19.40 -21.28
CA ASN A 413 13.98 20.48 -22.05
C ASN A 413 13.18 20.89 -23.29
N VAL A 414 12.41 19.96 -23.87
CA VAL A 414 11.53 20.24 -25.02
C VAL A 414 10.09 20.52 -24.60
N SER A 415 9.77 20.44 -23.31
CA SER A 415 8.42 20.67 -22.81
C SER A 415 8.06 22.16 -22.84
N THR A 416 6.89 22.46 -23.38
CA THR A 416 6.29 23.82 -23.35
C THR A 416 5.30 24.00 -22.20
N SER A 417 5.15 22.99 -21.33
CA SER A 417 4.23 23.02 -20.20
C SER A 417 4.72 24.01 -19.12
N PRO A 418 3.90 25.00 -18.70
CA PRO A 418 4.23 25.88 -17.59
C PRO A 418 4.46 25.14 -16.27
N LEU A 419 3.84 23.97 -16.10
CA LEU A 419 4.02 23.13 -14.92
C LEU A 419 5.42 22.51 -14.89
N ASP A 420 5.93 22.08 -16.04
CA ASP A 420 7.26 21.45 -16.18
C ASP A 420 8.38 22.49 -16.01
N ALA A 421 8.14 23.75 -16.35
CA ALA A 421 9.11 24.84 -16.18
C ALA A 421 9.60 24.99 -14.73
N ARG A 422 8.82 24.56 -13.74
CA ARG A 422 9.21 24.54 -12.31
C ARG A 422 10.34 23.57 -11.99
N LEU A 423 10.56 22.57 -12.84
CA LEU A 423 11.60 21.55 -12.66
C LEU A 423 12.96 21.98 -13.24
N THR A 424 13.03 23.09 -13.98
CA THR A 424 14.28 23.59 -14.58
C THR A 424 15.34 23.99 -13.55
N VAL A 425 14.91 24.23 -12.31
CA VAL A 425 15.72 24.60 -11.15
C VAL A 425 16.06 23.39 -10.26
N VAL A 426 15.92 22.18 -10.78
CA VAL A 426 16.25 20.91 -10.11
C VAL A 426 17.38 20.23 -10.87
N GLY A 427 18.40 19.78 -10.16
CA GLY A 427 19.43 18.91 -10.72
C GLY A 427 18.89 17.49 -10.90
N PHE A 428 19.15 16.88 -12.06
CA PHE A 428 18.73 15.52 -12.40
C PHE A 428 19.95 14.57 -12.58
N PRO A 429 20.72 14.30 -11.52
CA PRO A 429 21.79 13.32 -11.57
C PRO A 429 21.23 11.90 -11.77
N VAL A 430 21.82 11.10 -12.64
CA VAL A 430 21.59 9.65 -12.68
C VAL A 430 22.14 9.02 -11.40
N ASP A 431 21.57 7.92 -10.91
CA ASP A 431 22.17 7.21 -9.77
C ASP A 431 23.65 6.87 -10.04
N ALA A 432 24.52 7.09 -9.06
CA ALA A 432 25.98 6.99 -9.26
C ALA A 432 26.44 5.60 -9.72
N PHE A 433 25.78 4.54 -9.24
CA PHE A 433 26.09 3.18 -9.65
C PHE A 433 25.59 2.88 -11.06
N HIS A 434 24.39 3.35 -11.40
CA HIS A 434 23.84 3.25 -12.76
C HIS A 434 24.66 4.04 -13.78
N ALA A 435 25.07 5.27 -13.43
CA ALA A 435 25.92 6.10 -14.26
C ALA A 435 27.25 5.39 -14.58
N TYR A 436 27.88 4.76 -13.59
CA TYR A 436 29.15 4.05 -13.77
C TYR A 436 29.02 2.73 -14.55
N ARG A 437 27.93 1.96 -14.34
CA ARG A 437 27.82 0.58 -14.88
C ARG A 437 27.00 0.43 -16.15
N LYS A 438 26.00 1.28 -16.37
CA LYS A 438 24.98 1.06 -17.42
C LYS A 438 24.94 2.15 -18.49
N HIS A 439 25.44 3.35 -18.21
CA HIS A 439 25.53 4.41 -19.21
C HIS A 439 26.83 4.29 -19.99
N LYS A 440 26.74 4.45 -21.31
CA LYS A 440 27.93 4.46 -22.18
C LYS A 440 28.64 5.79 -22.01
N GLU A 441 29.96 5.78 -21.95
CA GLU A 441 30.78 7.01 -21.95
C GLU A 441 30.51 7.90 -23.18
N SER A 442 29.99 7.30 -24.27
CA SER A 442 29.61 7.98 -25.50
C SER A 442 28.27 8.72 -25.44
N ASP A 443 27.47 8.60 -24.37
CA ASP A 443 26.26 9.43 -24.22
C ASP A 443 26.65 10.81 -23.67
N ASP A 444 27.12 11.67 -24.57
CA ASP A 444 27.59 13.02 -24.25
C ASP A 444 26.54 13.83 -23.47
N PHE A 445 25.26 13.65 -23.78
CA PHE A 445 24.20 14.37 -23.08
C PHE A 445 24.12 13.92 -21.62
N CYS A 446 24.11 12.60 -21.36
CA CYS A 446 24.09 12.08 -20.00
C CYS A 446 25.33 12.49 -19.22
N VAL A 447 26.52 12.37 -19.82
CA VAL A 447 27.80 12.73 -19.17
C VAL A 447 27.81 14.21 -18.79
N MET A 448 27.38 15.11 -19.69
CA MET A 448 27.42 16.55 -19.44
C MET A 448 26.33 17.03 -18.47
N ASN A 449 25.12 16.46 -18.52
CA ASN A 449 23.96 17.03 -17.83
C ASN A 449 23.45 16.22 -16.64
N CYS A 450 23.77 14.92 -16.58
CA CYS A 450 23.19 14.00 -15.60
C CYS A 450 24.24 13.17 -14.85
N SER A 451 25.53 13.29 -15.16
CA SER A 451 26.55 12.63 -14.34
C SER A 451 26.56 13.24 -12.93
N PRO A 452 26.48 12.43 -11.86
CA PRO A 452 26.63 12.94 -10.49
C PRO A 452 27.91 13.74 -10.28
N ALA A 453 28.98 13.40 -11.00
CA ALA A 453 30.26 14.10 -10.93
C ALA A 453 30.21 15.54 -11.47
N SER A 454 29.18 15.87 -12.27
CA SER A 454 28.96 17.22 -12.80
C SER A 454 28.28 18.16 -11.78
N PHE A 455 27.93 17.66 -10.59
CA PHE A 455 27.28 18.43 -9.53
C PHE A 455 28.21 18.55 -8.32
N PRO A 456 29.10 19.55 -8.26
CA PRO A 456 30.09 19.67 -7.19
C PRO A 456 29.45 19.88 -5.81
N GLU A 457 28.23 20.41 -5.73
CA GLU A 457 27.54 20.67 -4.46
C GLU A 457 27.08 19.41 -3.73
N ILE A 458 27.07 18.26 -4.41
CA ILE A 458 26.72 16.95 -3.81
C ILE A 458 27.95 16.07 -3.53
N ILE A 459 29.15 16.62 -3.69
CA ILE A 459 30.44 15.97 -3.46
C ILE A 459 31.12 16.58 -2.22
N ASP A 460 31.59 15.73 -1.32
CA ASP A 460 32.40 16.11 -0.16
C ASP A 460 33.72 15.32 -0.17
N GLY A 461 34.79 15.96 -0.64
CA GLY A 461 36.07 15.31 -0.91
C GLY A 461 35.93 14.18 -1.92
N ASP A 462 36.27 12.96 -1.52
CA ASP A 462 36.16 11.74 -2.35
C ASP A 462 34.83 10.99 -2.12
N SER A 463 33.83 11.63 -1.49
CA SER A 463 32.59 10.98 -1.08
C SER A 463 31.33 11.74 -1.54
N TRP A 464 30.23 11.00 -1.72
CA TRP A 464 28.92 11.59 -2.03
C TRP A 464 28.21 12.03 -0.75
N ILE A 465 27.64 13.24 -0.77
CA ILE A 465 26.84 13.77 0.33
C ILE A 465 25.52 13.01 0.47
N PHE A 466 24.91 12.65 -0.65
CA PHE A 466 23.61 11.99 -0.71
C PHE A 466 23.77 10.52 -1.13
N ASN A 467 23.06 9.63 -0.42
CA ASN A 467 22.92 8.24 -0.81
C ASN A 467 21.93 8.13 -1.98
N SER A 468 22.44 8.05 -3.21
CA SER A 468 21.61 7.87 -4.41
C SER A 468 20.98 6.46 -4.48
N SER A 469 21.54 5.47 -3.78
CA SER A 469 20.98 4.10 -3.72
C SER A 469 19.87 3.92 -2.66
N ALA A 470 19.38 5.02 -2.06
CA ALA A 470 18.36 4.95 -1.01
C ALA A 470 17.06 4.29 -1.48
N ALA A 471 16.65 4.51 -2.74
CA ALA A 471 15.46 3.89 -3.30
C ALA A 471 15.64 2.38 -3.56
N GLU A 472 16.77 1.96 -4.12
CA GLU A 472 17.10 0.52 -4.28
C GLU A 472 17.05 -0.22 -2.93
N GLN A 473 17.66 0.36 -1.88
CA GLN A 473 17.62 -0.22 -0.53
C GLN A 473 16.20 -0.31 0.03
N ALA A 474 15.36 0.70 -0.24
CA ALA A 474 13.94 0.66 0.14
C ALA A 474 13.18 -0.41 -0.65
N ASN A 475 13.48 -0.56 -1.95
CA ASN A 475 12.88 -1.53 -2.85
C ASN A 475 13.18 -2.98 -2.44
N VAL A 476 14.37 -3.28 -1.88
CA VAL A 476 14.68 -4.61 -1.30
C VAL A 476 13.72 -4.98 -0.17
N TRP A 477 13.33 -4.01 0.67
CA TRP A 477 12.33 -4.23 1.72
C TRP A 477 10.90 -4.28 1.15
N PHE A 478 10.57 -3.37 0.23
CA PHE A 478 9.23 -3.23 -0.31
C PHE A 478 8.84 -4.42 -1.21
N GLY A 479 9.78 -4.92 -2.02
CA GLY A 479 9.58 -6.06 -2.92
C GLY A 479 9.11 -7.34 -2.21
N LYS A 480 9.49 -7.51 -0.93
CA LYS A 480 9.10 -8.67 -0.12
C LYS A 480 7.59 -8.70 0.20
N PHE A 481 6.85 -7.63 -0.03
CA PHE A 481 5.39 -7.63 0.11
C PHE A 481 4.67 -8.31 -1.06
N HIS A 482 5.33 -8.53 -2.22
CA HIS A 482 4.70 -9.11 -3.41
C HIS A 482 3.84 -10.36 -3.09
N PRO A 483 4.32 -11.39 -2.34
CA PRO A 483 3.51 -12.58 -2.06
C PRO A 483 2.28 -12.31 -1.18
N ILE A 484 2.29 -11.23 -0.38
CA ILE A 484 1.18 -10.83 0.49
C ILE A 484 0.10 -10.11 -0.31
N VAL A 485 0.51 -9.24 -1.23
CA VAL A 485 -0.40 -8.31 -1.93
C VAL A 485 -0.87 -8.79 -3.29
N LYS A 486 -0.24 -9.84 -3.85
CA LYS A 486 -0.50 -10.35 -5.22
C LYS A 486 -1.98 -10.50 -5.57
N GLU A 487 -2.77 -11.12 -4.70
CA GLU A 487 -4.22 -11.33 -4.92
C GLU A 487 -5.08 -10.42 -4.04
N MET A 488 -4.49 -9.36 -3.47
CA MET A 488 -5.20 -8.43 -2.61
C MET A 488 -6.04 -7.47 -3.47
N PRO A 489 -7.34 -7.23 -3.13
CA PRO A 489 -8.14 -6.23 -3.82
C PRO A 489 -7.47 -4.85 -3.83
N VAL A 490 -7.49 -4.16 -4.98
CA VAL A 490 -6.79 -2.87 -5.23
C VAL A 490 -6.97 -1.85 -4.10
N LEU A 491 -8.18 -1.78 -3.54
CA LEU A 491 -8.48 -0.91 -2.41
C LEU A 491 -7.63 -1.23 -1.17
N ARG A 492 -7.60 -2.51 -0.78
CA ARG A 492 -6.81 -3.01 0.35
C ARG A 492 -5.32 -3.03 0.03
N TYR A 493 -4.95 -3.34 -1.21
CA TYR A 493 -3.57 -3.30 -1.72
C TYR A 493 -2.93 -1.93 -1.45
N ASN A 494 -3.58 -0.85 -1.92
CA ASN A 494 -3.06 0.50 -1.76
C ASN A 494 -2.99 0.89 -0.28
N PHE A 495 -4.05 0.61 0.47
CA PHE A 495 -4.09 0.92 1.89
C PHE A 495 -2.96 0.24 2.64
N PHE A 496 -2.79 -1.07 2.41
CA PHE A 496 -1.79 -1.90 3.06
C PHE A 496 -0.37 -1.39 2.78
N LEU A 497 0.01 -1.20 1.52
CA LEU A 497 1.38 -0.78 1.18
C LEU A 497 1.73 0.59 1.77
N ASP A 498 0.80 1.54 1.71
CA ASP A 498 1.01 2.85 2.31
C ASP A 498 1.09 2.81 3.83
N GLU A 499 0.34 1.92 4.49
CA GLU A 499 0.45 1.69 5.93
C GLU A 499 1.79 1.04 6.31
N MET A 500 2.29 0.10 5.50
CA MET A 500 3.63 -0.46 5.70
C MET A 500 4.71 0.60 5.57
N ILE A 501 4.58 1.52 4.61
CA ILE A 501 5.48 2.66 4.46
C ILE A 501 5.47 3.55 5.71
N GLY A 502 4.28 3.93 6.19
CA GLY A 502 4.14 4.77 7.38
C GLY A 502 4.81 4.16 8.62
N LEU A 503 4.48 2.90 8.93
CA LEU A 503 5.07 2.15 10.05
C LEU A 503 6.59 1.97 9.91
N ARG A 504 7.11 1.72 8.70
CA ARG A 504 8.56 1.66 8.47
C ARG A 504 9.20 3.02 8.68
N ASN A 505 8.58 4.10 8.19
CA ASN A 505 9.14 5.43 8.30
C ASN A 505 9.23 5.89 9.76
N ASP A 506 8.24 5.57 10.60
CA ASP A 506 8.30 5.84 12.05
C ASP A 506 9.54 5.20 12.67
N TRP A 507 9.77 3.90 12.41
CA TRP A 507 10.98 3.21 12.86
C TRP A 507 12.27 3.80 12.25
N MET A 508 12.22 4.22 10.99
CA MET A 508 13.37 4.82 10.33
C MET A 508 13.73 6.17 10.97
N VAL A 509 12.75 6.98 11.36
CA VAL A 509 12.97 8.22 12.10
C VAL A 509 13.62 7.96 13.45
N GLU A 510 13.18 6.95 14.19
CA GLU A 510 13.82 6.56 15.46
C GLU A 510 15.29 6.17 15.25
N LYS A 511 15.58 5.38 14.21
CA LYS A 511 16.95 4.99 13.86
C LYS A 511 17.80 6.20 13.43
N LEU A 512 17.25 7.13 12.66
CA LEU A 512 17.93 8.37 12.28
C LEU A 512 18.21 9.26 13.50
N GLN A 513 17.27 9.32 14.45
CA GLN A 513 17.44 10.06 15.70
C GLN A 513 18.54 9.44 16.57
N ALA A 514 18.55 8.11 16.70
CA ALA A 514 19.61 7.37 17.41
C ALA A 514 20.99 7.57 16.75
N ALA A 515 21.03 7.71 15.42
CA ALA A 515 22.24 8.02 14.66
C ALA A 515 22.62 9.52 14.66
N GLY A 516 21.93 10.36 15.45
CA GLY A 516 22.24 11.79 15.59
C GLY A 516 21.86 12.65 14.38
N GLN A 517 21.07 12.15 13.43
CA GLN A 517 20.75 12.84 12.16
C GLN A 517 19.71 13.96 12.28
N LYS A 518 19.21 14.24 13.49
CA LYS A 518 18.25 15.32 13.79
C LYS A 518 17.01 15.33 12.86
N PRO A 519 16.25 14.22 12.78
CA PRO A 519 15.03 14.20 11.97
C PRO A 519 13.99 15.18 12.51
N HIS A 520 13.34 15.91 11.60
CA HIS A 520 12.28 16.86 11.89
C HIS A 520 11.34 16.99 10.68
N PHE A 521 10.21 17.66 10.88
CA PHE A 521 9.31 18.06 9.79
C PHE A 521 9.55 19.52 9.44
N VAL A 522 9.66 19.80 8.16
CA VAL A 522 9.62 21.18 7.67
C VAL A 522 8.17 21.68 7.81
N PRO A 523 7.93 22.82 8.49
CA PRO A 523 6.60 23.42 8.58
C PRO A 523 5.98 23.63 7.19
N LEU A 524 4.67 23.41 7.05
CA LEU A 524 3.99 23.55 5.76
C LEU A 524 4.08 24.99 5.24
N ASP A 525 3.98 25.99 6.11
CA ASP A 525 4.13 27.41 5.78
C ASP A 525 5.50 27.71 5.14
N ASP A 526 6.56 27.03 5.59
CA ASP A 526 7.92 27.15 5.02
C ASP A 526 8.02 26.46 3.65
N LEU A 527 7.11 25.54 3.32
CA LEU A 527 7.04 24.86 2.02
C LEU A 527 6.17 25.61 1.02
N GLU A 528 5.27 26.49 1.46
CA GLU A 528 4.45 27.36 0.59
C GLU A 528 5.29 28.43 -0.12
N ILE A 529 6.46 28.74 0.43
CA ILE A 529 7.41 29.68 -0.14
C ILE A 529 8.64 28.90 -0.60
N ARG A 530 9.13 29.18 -1.81
CA ARG A 530 10.46 28.74 -2.21
C ARG A 530 11.43 29.86 -1.87
N GLU A 531 12.27 29.66 -0.85
CA GLU A 531 13.40 30.56 -0.63
C GLU A 531 14.18 30.66 -1.94
N SER A 532 14.45 31.89 -2.38
CA SER A 532 15.27 32.17 -3.55
C SER A 532 16.73 31.84 -3.23
N SER A 533 17.04 30.55 -3.12
CA SER A 533 18.41 30.05 -3.12
C SER A 533 18.81 29.80 -4.57
N ILE A 534 19.68 30.70 -5.00
CA ILE A 534 20.37 30.84 -6.27
C ILE A 534 20.89 29.46 -6.76
N LEU A 535 20.48 29.07 -7.96
CA LEU A 535 21.36 28.36 -8.89
C LEU A 535 22.20 29.40 -9.62
#